data_AF-A0A382C948-F1
#
_entry.id   AF-A0A382C948-F1
#
_cell.length_a   1.000
_cell.length_b   1.000
_cell.length_c   1.000
_cell.angle_alpha   90.00
_cell.angle_beta   90.00
_cell.angle_gamma   90.00
#
_symmetry.space_group_name_H-M   'P 1'
#
loop_
_entity.id
_entity.type
_entity.pdbx_description
1 polymer ?
#
loop_
_entity_poly.entity_id
_entity_poly.type
_entity_poly.pdbx_seq_one_letter_code
_entity_poly.pdbx_strand_id
1 'polypeptide(L)'
;MKKSDLFVEPCPFCADTLRLIQYDYCYSKKDSYAVSKGHTLVIPYRHFSDYFDCTKEEKKDIWNLVEQVKTELDQQFNPDGYNIGINCGAAAGQTISHLHIHIIPRYNG
;
A
#
# COMPACT_ATOMS: atom_id res chain seq x y z
N MET A 1 4.96 -18.23 7.06
CA MET A 1 4.51 -17.17 8.00
C MET A 1 3.77 -17.78 9.17
N LYS A 2 3.99 -17.30 10.40
CA LYS A 2 3.18 -17.73 11.56
C LYS A 2 1.81 -17.05 11.46
N LYS A 3 0.73 -17.76 11.80
CA LYS A 3 -0.64 -17.20 11.77
C LYS A 3 -0.82 -15.97 12.68
N SER A 4 -0.02 -15.85 13.74
CA SER A 4 -0.01 -14.72 14.67
C SER A 4 0.32 -13.38 14.01
N ASP A 5 1.10 -13.40 12.93
CA ASP A 5 1.63 -12.18 12.32
C ASP A 5 0.69 -11.64 11.23
N LEU A 6 -0.46 -12.29 11.01
CA LEU A 6 -1.41 -11.94 9.94
C LEU A 6 -2.58 -11.07 10.43
N PHE A 7 -2.84 -11.04 11.73
CA PHE A 7 -4.04 -10.41 12.25
C PHE A 7 -3.81 -9.77 13.63
N VAL A 8 -3.82 -8.44 13.68
CA VAL A 8 -3.67 -7.64 14.90
C VAL A 8 -4.85 -6.68 15.00
N GLU A 9 -5.61 -6.74 16.09
CA GLU A 9 -6.68 -5.77 16.37
C GLU A 9 -6.11 -4.54 17.11
N PRO A 10 -6.56 -3.30 16.81
CA PRO A 10 -7.62 -2.92 15.87
C PRO A 10 -7.09 -2.49 14.47
N CYS A 11 -6.16 -3.23 13.87
CA CYS A 11 -5.54 -2.81 12.61
C CYS A 11 -6.55 -2.86 11.44
N PRO A 12 -6.82 -1.73 10.75
CA PRO A 12 -7.78 -1.68 9.65
C PRO A 12 -7.34 -2.45 8.40
N PHE A 13 -6.06 -2.82 8.30
CA PHE A 13 -5.49 -3.51 7.16
C PHE A 13 -5.43 -5.04 7.32
N CYS A 14 -5.39 -5.53 8.56
CA CYS A 14 -5.43 -6.97 8.83
C CYS A 14 -6.79 -7.59 8.48
N ALA A 15 -7.88 -6.87 8.75
CA ALA A 15 -9.25 -7.32 8.52
C ALA A 15 -9.84 -6.86 7.18
N ASP A 16 -9.05 -6.24 6.30
CA ASP A 16 -9.59 -5.60 5.10
C ASP A 16 -10.09 -6.60 4.07
N THR A 17 -11.32 -6.40 3.61
CA THR A 17 -12.00 -7.19 2.58
C THR A 17 -12.07 -6.47 1.23
N LEU A 18 -11.74 -5.17 1.16
CA LEU A 18 -11.83 -4.33 -0.05
C LEU A 18 -10.54 -4.35 -0.88
N ARG A 19 -10.00 -5.54 -1.12
CA ARG A 19 -8.75 -5.76 -1.87
C ARG A 19 -9.03 -5.73 -3.37
N LEU A 20 -8.18 -5.05 -4.13
CA LEU A 20 -8.32 -4.91 -5.59
C LEU A 20 -7.46 -5.92 -6.34
N ILE A 21 -6.14 -5.73 -6.30
CA ILE A 21 -5.15 -6.63 -6.92
C ILE A 21 -4.41 -7.32 -5.78
N GLN A 22 -4.10 -8.60 -5.94
CA GLN A 22 -3.48 -9.43 -4.91
C GLN A 22 -2.29 -10.19 -5.48
N TYR A 23 -1.21 -10.21 -4.70
CA TYR A 23 -0.02 -11.04 -4.88
C TYR A 23 0.07 -12.02 -3.70
N ASP A 24 1.13 -12.83 -3.62
CA ASP A 24 1.30 -13.80 -2.54
C ASP A 24 1.52 -13.11 -1.19
N TYR A 25 2.24 -11.98 -1.18
CA TYR A 25 2.61 -11.29 0.06
C TYR A 25 1.90 -9.96 0.33
N CYS A 26 1.19 -9.40 -0.65
CA CYS A 26 0.57 -8.08 -0.53
C CYS A 26 -0.68 -7.93 -1.39
N TYR A 27 -1.42 -6.86 -1.14
CA TYR A 27 -2.60 -6.48 -1.90
C TYR A 27 -2.67 -4.96 -2.07
N SER A 28 -3.47 -4.52 -3.03
CA SER A 28 -3.78 -3.11 -3.23
C SER A 28 -5.21 -2.77 -2.80
N LYS A 29 -5.43 -1.53 -2.37
CA LYS A 29 -6.76 -0.97 -2.08
C LYS A 29 -6.81 0.52 -2.37
N LYS A 30 -8.01 1.08 -2.57
CA LYS A 30 -8.16 2.55 -2.58
C LYS A 30 -7.98 3.10 -1.18
N ASP A 31 -7.32 4.25 -1.08
CA ASP A 31 -7.27 5.00 0.16
C ASP A 31 -8.66 5.59 0.44
N SER A 32 -9.19 5.37 1.65
CA SER A 32 -10.48 5.91 2.09
C SER A 32 -10.46 7.44 2.25
N TYR A 33 -9.28 8.02 2.42
CA TYR A 33 -9.02 9.45 2.53
C TYR A 33 -8.08 9.88 1.40
N ALA A 34 -8.50 9.61 0.16
CA ALA A 34 -7.73 9.87 -1.04
C ALA A 34 -7.28 11.35 -1.17
N VAL A 35 -5.96 11.57 -1.33
CA VAL A 35 -5.38 12.90 -1.59
C VAL A 35 -5.73 13.39 -3.00
N SER A 36 -5.83 12.46 -3.95
CA SER A 36 -6.19 12.72 -5.34
C SER A 36 -6.95 11.54 -5.94
N LYS A 37 -7.57 11.77 -7.10
CA LYS A 37 -8.30 10.72 -7.83
C LYS A 37 -7.36 9.56 -8.16
N GLY A 38 -7.69 8.38 -7.65
CA GLY A 38 -6.91 7.15 -7.85
C GLY A 38 -5.89 6.84 -6.76
N HIS A 39 -5.83 7.62 -5.67
CA HIS A 39 -4.96 7.32 -4.52
C HIS A 39 -5.17 5.88 -4.04
N THR A 40 -4.11 5.07 -4.17
CA THR A 40 -4.12 3.63 -3.90
C THR A 40 -2.99 3.29 -2.93
N LEU A 41 -3.24 2.33 -2.07
CA LEU A 41 -2.28 1.78 -1.12
C LEU A 41 -1.86 0.38 -1.57
N VAL A 42 -0.59 0.02 -1.37
CA VAL A 42 -0.09 -1.37 -1.42
C VAL A 42 0.31 -1.78 -0.01
N ILE A 43 -0.21 -2.91 0.45
CA ILE A 43 -0.19 -3.33 1.86
C ILE A 43 0.22 -4.81 1.94
N PRO A 44 1.25 -5.18 2.72
CA PRO A 44 1.58 -6.59 2.96
C PRO A 44 0.52 -7.27 3.83
N TYR A 45 0.29 -8.57 3.64
CA TYR A 45 -0.61 -9.31 4.53
C TYR A 45 -0.07 -9.46 5.94
N ARG A 46 1.25 -9.67 6.07
CA ARG A 46 1.91 -9.72 7.37
C ARG A 46 1.86 -8.35 8.01
N HIS A 47 1.47 -8.30 9.27
CA HIS A 47 1.43 -7.11 10.07
C HIS A 47 2.83 -6.78 10.61
N PHE A 48 3.35 -5.65 10.14
CA PHE A 48 4.56 -5.01 10.65
C PHE A 48 4.51 -3.54 10.22
N SER A 49 5.11 -2.64 11.01
CA SER A 49 4.94 -1.20 10.80
C SER A 49 5.95 -0.62 9.82
N ASP A 50 7.18 -1.15 9.77
CA ASP A 50 8.29 -0.50 9.09
C ASP A 50 8.69 -1.22 7.78
N TYR A 51 8.97 -0.45 6.73
CA TYR A 51 9.48 -0.99 5.46
C TYR A 51 10.78 -1.79 5.62
N PHE A 52 11.60 -1.43 6.60
CA PHE A 52 12.86 -2.11 6.85
C PHE A 52 12.68 -3.52 7.44
N ASP A 53 11.48 -3.85 7.92
CA ASP A 53 11.11 -5.18 8.43
C ASP A 53 10.64 -6.16 7.33
N CYS A 54 10.53 -5.72 6.08
CA CYS A 54 10.13 -6.59 4.97
C CYS A 54 11.19 -7.67 4.68
N THR A 55 10.75 -8.89 4.38
CA THR A 55 11.59 -9.90 3.74
C THR A 55 11.91 -9.51 2.28
N LYS A 56 12.84 -10.23 1.65
CA LYS A 56 13.18 -9.99 0.24
C LYS A 56 12.01 -10.31 -0.69
N GLU A 57 11.26 -11.36 -0.38
CA GLU A 57 10.10 -11.82 -1.13
C GLU A 57 8.95 -10.80 -1.02
N GLU A 58 8.69 -10.29 0.19
CA GLU A 58 7.70 -9.23 0.41
C GLU A 58 8.07 -7.96 -0.37
N LYS A 59 9.34 -7.52 -0.32
CA LYS A 59 9.79 -6.34 -1.10
C LYS A 59 9.57 -6.53 -2.60
N LYS A 60 9.86 -7.71 -3.13
CA LYS A 60 9.67 -8.03 -4.55
C LYS A 60 8.19 -7.91 -4.94
N ASP A 61 7.31 -8.59 -4.21
CA ASP A 61 5.87 -8.57 -4.52
C ASP A 61 5.28 -7.17 -4.37
N ILE A 62 5.65 -6.45 -3.31
CA ILE A 62 5.21 -5.08 -3.06
C ILE A 62 5.55 -4.18 -4.24
N TRP A 63 6.80 -4.19 -4.72
CA TRP A 63 7.22 -3.30 -5.81
C TRP A 63 6.65 -3.73 -7.17
N ASN A 64 6.54 -5.04 -7.44
CA ASN A 64 5.82 -5.53 -8.62
C ASN A 64 4.36 -5.04 -8.62
N LEU A 65 3.71 -5.07 -7.46
CA LEU A 65 2.34 -4.61 -7.32
C LEU A 65 2.22 -3.08 -7.44
N VAL A 66 3.18 -2.31 -6.94
CA VAL A 66 3.24 -0.84 -7.17
C VAL A 66 3.28 -0.53 -8.67
N GLU A 67 4.12 -1.23 -9.43
CA GLU A 67 4.23 -1.04 -10.89
C GLU A 67 2.92 -1.42 -11.62
N GLN A 68 2.29 -2.52 -11.22
CA GLN A 68 1.01 -2.93 -11.79
C GLN A 68 -0.10 -1.92 -11.48
N VAL A 69 -0.21 -1.47 -10.22
CA VAL A 69 -1.20 -0.45 -9.82
C VAL A 69 -0.98 0.83 -10.62
N LYS A 70 0.26 1.29 -10.79
CA LYS A 70 0.56 2.47 -11.62
C LYS A 70 0.04 2.29 -13.04
N THR A 71 0.27 1.13 -13.65
CA THR A 71 -0.18 0.80 -15.01
C THR A 71 -1.71 0.84 -15.12
N GLU A 72 -2.44 0.30 -14.15
CA GLU A 72 -3.91 0.36 -14.12
C GLU A 72 -4.41 1.80 -13.92
N LEU A 73 -3.74 2.59 -13.07
CA LEU A 73 -4.09 3.99 -12.84
C LEU A 73 -3.85 4.85 -14.09
N ASP A 74 -2.80 4.59 -14.87
CA ASP A 74 -2.59 5.26 -16.17
C ASP A 74 -3.77 5.02 -17.10
N GLN A 75 -4.19 3.75 -17.24
CA GLN A 75 -5.28 3.36 -18.13
C GLN A 75 -6.63 3.95 -17.68
N GLN A 76 -6.86 4.02 -16.38
CA GLN A 76 -8.14 4.45 -15.83
C GLN A 76 -8.28 5.96 -15.73
N PHE A 77 -7.19 6.68 -15.45
CA PHE A 77 -7.26 8.09 -15.05
C PHE A 77 -6.32 9.02 -15.80
N ASN A 78 -5.34 8.49 -16.54
CA ASN A 78 -4.36 9.27 -17.30
C ASN A 78 -3.76 10.46 -16.50
N PRO A 79 -3.10 10.20 -15.35
CA PRO A 79 -2.49 11.25 -14.54
C PRO A 79 -1.20 11.81 -15.16
N ASP A 80 -0.85 13.04 -14.77
CA ASP A 80 0.33 13.76 -15.25
C ASP A 80 1.62 13.39 -14.48
N GLY A 81 1.49 12.75 -13.32
CA GLY A 81 2.63 12.34 -12.49
C GLY A 81 2.21 11.52 -11.28
N TYR A 82 3.16 11.18 -10.41
CA TYR A 82 2.91 10.39 -9.21
C TYR A 82 3.78 10.83 -8.03
N ASN A 83 3.23 10.74 -6.83
CA ASN A 83 4.03 10.57 -5.61
C ASN A 83 3.91 9.13 -5.13
N ILE A 84 5.05 8.47 -4.99
CA ILE A 84 5.16 7.16 -4.37
C ILE A 84 5.87 7.34 -3.03
N GLY A 85 5.24 6.95 -1.93
CA GLY A 85 5.72 7.31 -0.59
C GLY A 85 5.47 6.23 0.45
N ILE A 86 6.39 6.15 1.41
CA ILE A 86 6.30 5.27 2.57
C ILE A 86 6.66 6.11 3.80
N ASN A 87 5.80 6.09 4.81
CA ASN A 87 6.08 6.73 6.10
C ASN A 87 6.53 5.66 7.10
N CYS A 88 7.78 5.74 7.57
CA CYS A 88 8.33 4.86 8.59
C CYS A 88 8.36 5.57 9.95
N GLY A 89 7.46 5.17 10.85
CA GLY A 89 7.33 5.75 12.19
C GLY A 89 6.49 7.02 12.26
N ALA A 90 6.00 7.32 13.46
CA ALA A 90 5.06 8.42 13.70
C ALA A 90 5.63 9.80 13.31
N ALA A 91 6.93 10.03 13.52
CA ALA A 91 7.59 11.29 13.16
C ALA A 91 7.63 11.52 11.63
N ALA A 92 7.56 10.46 10.83
CA ALA A 92 7.44 10.55 9.37
C ALA A 92 5.98 10.70 8.89
N GLY A 93 5.01 10.83 9.81
CA GLY A 93 3.60 10.95 9.47
C GLY A 93 2.86 9.61 9.29
N GLN A 94 3.42 8.50 9.78
CA GLN A 94 2.71 7.22 9.78
C GLN A 94 1.60 7.23 10.84
N THR A 95 0.34 7.12 10.39
CA THR A 95 -0.84 7.11 11.27
C THR A 95 -1.37 5.71 11.54
N ILE A 96 -1.19 4.78 10.59
CA ILE A 96 -1.52 3.36 10.74
C ILE A 96 -0.21 2.57 10.86
N SER A 97 -0.01 1.91 12.00
CA SER A 97 1.20 1.12 12.30
C SER A 97 1.22 -0.25 11.63
N HIS A 98 0.95 -0.26 10.33
CA HIS A 98 1.10 -1.40 9.42
C HIS A 98 1.60 -0.80 8.11
N LEU A 99 2.73 -1.30 7.59
CA LEU A 99 3.34 -0.82 6.36
C LEU A 99 2.29 -0.64 5.27
N HIS A 100 2.33 0.50 4.60
CA HIS A 100 1.55 0.76 3.39
C HIS A 100 2.34 1.71 2.51
N ILE A 101 2.36 1.42 1.22
CA ILE A 101 2.97 2.29 0.21
C ILE A 101 1.86 3.10 -0.45
N HIS A 102 1.98 4.41 -0.40
CA HIS A 102 1.10 5.33 -1.10
C HIS A 102 1.49 5.42 -2.57
N ILE A 103 0.50 5.29 -3.45
CA ILE A 103 0.59 5.54 -4.89
C ILE A 103 -0.42 6.63 -5.20
N ILE A 104 0.06 7.86 -5.32
CA ILE A 104 -0.78 9.06 -5.41
C ILE A 104 -0.64 9.64 -6.83
N PRO A 105 -1.63 9.45 -7.71
CA PRO A 105 -1.68 10.14 -9.00
C PRO A 105 -1.67 11.66 -8.81
N ARG A 106 -0.96 12.38 -9.66
CA ARG A 106 -0.89 13.85 -9.68
C ARG A 106 -1.39 14.36 -11.03
N TYR A 107 -2.06 15.49 -10.99
CA TYR A 107 -2.65 16.14 -12.16
C TYR A 107 -2.21 17.61 -12.13
N ASN A 108 -1.92 18.18 -13.30
CA ASN A 108 -1.57 19.59 -13.44
C ASN A 108 -2.80 20.46 -13.14
N GLY A 109 -2.65 21.44 -12.24
CA GLY A 109 -3.72 22.32 -11.74
C GLY A 109 -3.61 22.53 -10.24
#